data_AF-A0A3D4Y4M7-F1
#
_entry.id   AF-A0A3D4Y4M7-F1
#
_cell.length_a   1.000
_cell.length_b   1.000
_cell.length_c   1.000
_cell.angle_alpha   90.00
_cell.angle_beta   90.00
_cell.angle_gamma   90.00
#
_symmetry.space_group_name_H-M   'P 1'
#
loop_
_entity.id
_entity.type
_entity.pdbx_description
1 polymer ?
#
loop_
_entity_poly.entity_id
_entity_poly.type
_entity_poly.pdbx_seq_one_letter_code
_entity_poly.pdbx_strand_id
1 'polypeptide(L)'
;MKKNEMTWQVMLIEAVGIVSAIAYLGLQIYYGIAFHVNPVNLMMNLVFMILVYVGLTLLAVYPERVNGLTREVCSGKIRQYTLRMVRMVKLVFVEGLLFTSVCDALGKELKQGYSLIIVVLIAAIAVYYEGRIIHILKQNNKR
;
A
#
# COMPACT_ATOMS: atom_id res chain seq x y z
N MET A 1 -2.43 27.59 6.13
CA MET A 1 -2.88 26.19 5.97
C MET A 1 -3.96 25.91 7.00
N LYS A 2 -5.24 25.76 6.61
CA LYS A 2 -6.32 25.36 7.53
C LYS A 2 -6.11 23.88 7.92
N LYS A 3 -5.97 23.63 9.22
CA LYS A 3 -5.48 22.40 9.85
C LYS A 3 -6.49 21.23 9.85
N ASN A 4 -7.63 21.34 9.14
CA ASN A 4 -8.81 20.49 9.37
C ASN A 4 -9.28 19.68 8.15
N GLU A 5 -8.51 19.65 7.05
CA GLU A 5 -8.82 18.83 5.87
C GLU A 5 -7.75 17.75 5.61
N MET A 6 -7.16 17.20 6.68
CA MET A 6 -6.76 15.80 6.60
C MET A 6 -8.06 15.03 6.41
N THR A 7 -8.39 14.78 5.15
CA THR A 7 -9.65 14.19 4.71
C THR A 7 -9.89 12.95 5.55
N TRP A 8 -10.97 12.87 6.33
CA TRP A 8 -11.33 11.73 7.20
C TRP A 8 -11.07 10.36 6.55
N GLN A 9 -11.32 10.27 5.24
CA GLN A 9 -10.98 9.13 4.37
C GLN A 9 -9.52 8.66 4.47
N VAL A 10 -8.57 9.60 4.50
CA VAL A 10 -7.13 9.33 4.56
C VAL A 10 -6.71 8.77 5.92
N MET A 11 -7.40 9.16 6.99
CA MET A 11 -7.21 8.59 8.32
C MET A 11 -7.81 7.19 8.39
N LEU A 12 -9.02 7.00 7.84
CA LEU A 12 -9.67 5.69 7.77
C LEU A 12 -8.85 4.67 6.97
N ILE A 13 -8.31 5.05 5.80
CA ILE A 13 -7.48 4.16 4.97
C ILE A 13 -6.24 3.68 5.74
N GLU A 14 -5.58 4.57 6.49
CA GLU A 14 -4.45 4.20 7.34
C GLU A 14 -4.88 3.28 8.48
N ALA A 15 -5.98 3.59 9.16
CA ALA A 15 -6.50 2.78 10.25
C ALA A 15 -6.85 1.36 9.78
N VAL A 16 -7.56 1.24 8.66
CA VAL A 16 -7.87 -0.06 8.03
C VAL A 16 -6.58 -0.79 7.69
N GLY A 17 -5.62 -0.12 7.05
CA GLY A 17 -4.33 -0.74 6.70
C GLY A 17 -3.56 -1.26 7.92
N ILE A 18 -3.59 -0.57 9.06
CA ILE A 18 -2.96 -1.02 10.31
C ILE A 18 -3.70 -2.23 10.89
N VAL A 19 -5.03 -2.17 10.97
CA VAL A 19 -5.83 -3.28 11.50
C VAL A 19 -5.62 -4.54 10.65
N SER A 20 -5.64 -4.41 9.33
CA SER A 20 -5.40 -5.52 8.40
C SER A 20 -3.99 -6.07 8.50
N ALA A 21 -2.98 -5.21 8.71
CA ALA A 21 -1.61 -5.64 8.95
C ALA A 21 -1.48 -6.47 10.24
N ILE A 22 -2.11 -6.03 11.34
CA ILE A 22 -2.13 -6.77 12.60
C ILE A 22 -2.85 -8.11 12.43
N ALA A 23 -4.00 -8.11 11.75
CA ALA A 23 -4.75 -9.33 11.47
C ALA A 23 -3.91 -10.34 10.66
N TYR A 24 -3.16 -9.87 9.65
CA TYR A 24 -2.27 -10.73 8.86
C TYR A 24 -1.16 -11.34 9.71
N LEU A 25 -0.51 -10.54 10.57
CA LEU A 25 0.54 -11.04 11.48
C LEU A 25 -0.01 -12.11 12.42
N GLY A 26 -1.19 -11.86 13.02
CA GLY A 26 -1.85 -12.83 13.90
C GLY A 26 -2.17 -14.13 13.16
N LEU A 27 -2.69 -14.03 11.93
CA LEU A 27 -3.04 -15.21 11.13
C LEU A 27 -1.81 -16.00 10.69
N GLN A 28 -0.73 -15.34 10.30
CA GLN A 28 0.54 -15.99 9.95
C GLN A 28 1.11 -16.76 11.15
N ILE A 29 1.14 -16.14 12.34
CA ILE A 29 1.64 -16.79 13.56
C ILE A 29 0.74 -17.98 13.93
N TYR A 30 -0.57 -17.81 13.89
CA TYR A 30 -1.53 -18.90 14.15
C TYR A 30 -1.33 -20.06 13.19
N TYR A 31 -1.21 -19.79 11.88
CA TYR A 31 -1.00 -20.80 10.86
C TYR A 31 0.34 -21.53 11.03
N GLY A 32 1.41 -20.78 11.33
CA GLY A 32 2.73 -21.33 11.61
C GLY A 32 2.70 -22.36 12.74
N ILE A 33 1.94 -22.08 13.81
CA ILE A 33 1.79 -22.99 14.97
C ILE A 33 0.83 -24.15 14.64
N ALA A 34 -0.36 -23.85 14.10
CA ALA A 34 -1.42 -24.85 13.89
C ALA A 34 -1.05 -25.90 12.83
N PHE A 35 -0.40 -25.49 11.74
CA PHE A 35 -0.08 -26.37 10.61
C PHE A 35 1.40 -26.80 10.57
N HIS A 36 2.18 -26.49 11.60
CA HIS A 36 3.61 -26.83 11.70
C HIS A 36 4.40 -26.45 10.43
N VAL A 37 4.10 -25.25 9.92
CA VAL A 37 4.71 -24.74 8.70
C VAL A 37 6.19 -24.56 8.93
N ASN A 38 7.00 -24.76 7.89
CA ASN A 38 8.44 -24.53 7.98
C ASN A 38 8.71 -23.11 8.54
N PRO A 39 9.43 -22.99 9.67
CA PRO A 39 9.66 -21.72 10.34
C PRO A 39 10.37 -20.71 9.44
N VAL A 40 11.18 -21.17 8.46
CA VAL A 40 11.83 -20.30 7.48
C VAL A 40 10.80 -19.61 6.58
N ASN A 41 9.79 -20.33 6.10
CA ASN A 41 8.74 -19.75 5.23
C ASN A 41 7.90 -18.73 6.00
N LEU A 42 7.56 -19.04 7.25
CA LEU A 42 6.87 -18.11 8.15
C LEU A 42 7.69 -16.83 8.34
N MET A 43 8.99 -16.97 8.64
CA MET A 43 9.89 -15.83 8.81
C MET A 43 9.97 -14.97 7.56
N MET A 44 10.13 -15.59 6.38
CA MET A 44 10.20 -14.89 5.10
C MET A 44 8.93 -14.09 4.82
N ASN A 45 7.75 -14.67 5.06
CA ASN A 45 6.47 -13.98 4.86
C ASN A 45 6.28 -12.80 5.82
N LEU A 46 6.70 -12.93 7.08
CA LEU A 46 6.65 -11.85 8.07
C LEU A 46 7.63 -10.73 7.71
N VAL A 47 8.89 -11.07 7.42
CA VAL A 47 9.92 -10.10 7.02
C VAL A 47 9.52 -9.38 5.74
N PHE A 48 9.01 -10.10 4.75
CA PHE A 48 8.54 -9.51 3.49
C PHE A 48 7.41 -8.49 3.73
N MET A 49 6.42 -8.85 4.54
CA MET A 49 5.32 -7.93 4.88
C MET A 49 5.84 -6.68 5.58
N ILE A 50 6.71 -6.84 6.60
CA ILE A 50 7.29 -5.70 7.34
C ILE A 50 8.10 -4.81 6.39
N LEU A 51 8.94 -5.40 5.55
CA LEU A 51 9.80 -4.69 4.61
C LEU A 51 8.96 -3.86 3.62
N VAL A 52 7.94 -4.45 3.00
CA VAL A 52 7.10 -3.71 2.06
C VAL A 52 6.26 -2.64 2.77
N TYR A 53 5.72 -2.95 3.96
CA TYR A 53 4.93 -1.99 4.73
C TYR A 53 5.76 -0.76 5.15
N VAL A 54 6.97 -0.99 5.67
CA VAL A 54 7.91 0.07 6.05
C VAL A 54 8.38 0.82 4.80
N GLY A 55 8.71 0.12 3.72
CA GLY A 55 9.12 0.73 2.44
C GLY A 55 8.07 1.70 1.89
N LEU A 56 6.80 1.27 1.83
CA LEU A 56 5.70 2.13 1.40
C LEU A 56 5.45 3.29 2.37
N THR A 57 5.62 3.06 3.68
CA THR A 57 5.52 4.13 4.68
C THR A 57 6.63 5.18 4.51
N LEU A 58 7.87 4.77 4.22
CA LEU A 58 8.98 5.67 3.94
C LEU A 58 8.76 6.46 2.64
N LEU A 59 8.22 5.83 1.59
CA LEU A 59 7.82 6.53 0.36
C LEU A 59 6.73 7.56 0.61
N ALA A 60 5.83 7.32 1.57
CA ALA A 60 4.85 8.32 2.00
C ALA A 60 5.49 9.47 2.81
N VAL A 61 6.60 9.22 3.52
CA VAL A 61 7.35 10.29 4.21
C VAL A 61 8.10 11.19 3.21
N TYR A 62 8.63 10.61 2.13
CA TYR A 62 9.40 11.31 1.10
C TYR A 62 8.74 11.25 -0.29
N PRO A 63 7.60 11.93 -0.51
CA PRO A 63 6.87 11.89 -1.78
C PRO A 63 7.66 12.45 -2.97
N GLU A 64 8.61 13.36 -2.72
CA GLU A 64 9.59 13.81 -3.73
C GLU A 64 10.39 12.66 -4.37
N ARG A 65 10.71 11.60 -3.61
CA ARG A 65 11.40 10.42 -4.15
C ARG A 65 10.51 9.56 -5.04
N VAL A 66 9.20 9.59 -4.81
CA VAL A 66 8.22 8.83 -5.60
C VAL A 66 8.05 9.46 -6.97
N ASN A 67 7.93 10.80 -7.03
CA ASN A 67 7.67 11.48 -8.30
C ASN A 67 8.96 11.92 -9.03
N GLY A 68 10.14 11.83 -8.40
CA GLY A 68 11.38 12.38 -8.95
C GLY A 68 11.38 13.91 -9.11
N LEU A 69 10.58 14.61 -8.31
CA LEU A 69 10.38 16.06 -8.39
C LEU A 69 11.15 16.78 -7.28
N THR A 70 11.57 18.03 -7.54
CA THR A 70 12.12 18.91 -6.50
C THR A 70 11.06 19.26 -5.46
N ARG A 71 11.47 19.55 -4.23
CA ARG A 71 10.55 19.85 -3.10
C ARG A 71 9.64 21.05 -3.36
N GLU A 72 10.09 22.01 -4.15
CA GLU A 72 9.32 23.20 -4.52
C GLU A 72 8.08 22.83 -5.35
N VAL A 73 8.28 21.93 -6.32
CA VAL A 73 7.25 21.44 -7.24
C VAL A 73 6.39 20.36 -6.56
N CYS A 74 6.97 19.53 -5.69
CA CYS A 74 6.28 18.51 -4.91
C CYS A 74 5.53 19.10 -3.70
N SER A 75 4.74 20.13 -3.92
CA SER A 75 4.02 20.86 -2.88
C SER A 75 2.51 20.93 -3.16
N GLY A 76 1.73 21.28 -2.12
CA GLY A 76 0.28 21.45 -2.22
C GLY A 76 -0.47 20.19 -2.71
N LYS A 77 -1.20 20.33 -3.83
CA LYS A 77 -2.04 19.27 -4.39
C LYS A 77 -1.23 18.06 -4.88
N ILE A 78 -0.04 18.28 -5.46
CA ILE A 78 0.81 17.19 -5.97
C ILE A 78 1.19 16.24 -4.83
N ARG A 79 1.68 16.81 -3.72
CA ARG A 79 2.01 16.04 -2.52
C ARG A 79 0.80 15.26 -1.99
N GLN A 80 -0.39 15.87 -1.96
CA GLN A 80 -1.60 15.17 -1.52
C GLN A 80 -1.95 13.98 -2.42
N TYR A 81 -1.84 14.13 -3.74
CA TYR A 81 -2.10 13.03 -4.68
C TYR A 81 -1.07 11.89 -4.54
N THR A 82 0.21 12.20 -4.41
CA THR A 82 1.26 11.18 -4.19
C THR A 82 1.07 10.45 -2.86
N LEU A 83 0.76 11.17 -1.78
CA LEU A 83 0.47 10.55 -0.49
C LEU A 83 -0.75 9.62 -0.58
N ARG A 84 -1.82 10.06 -1.26
CA ARG A 84 -3.01 9.23 -1.47
C ARG A 84 -2.68 7.98 -2.30
N MET A 85 -1.90 8.12 -3.37
CA MET A 85 -1.44 7.01 -4.20
C MET A 85 -0.71 5.96 -3.38
N VAL A 86 0.35 6.35 -2.64
CA VAL A 86 1.16 5.43 -1.85
C VAL A 86 0.33 4.73 -0.77
N ARG A 87 -0.60 5.44 -0.11
CA ARG A 87 -1.48 4.86 0.90
C ARG A 87 -2.48 3.86 0.31
N MET A 88 -3.06 4.16 -0.86
CA MET A 88 -3.95 3.23 -1.56
C MET A 88 -3.21 1.97 -2.00
N VAL A 89 -2.00 2.12 -2.54
CA VAL A 89 -1.14 0.99 -2.89
C VAL A 89 -0.80 0.14 -1.66
N LYS A 90 -0.45 0.80 -0.54
CA LYS A 90 -0.19 0.11 0.74
C LYS A 90 -1.40 -0.68 1.22
N LEU A 91 -2.59 -0.08 1.16
CA LEU A 91 -3.82 -0.76 1.56
C LEU A 91 -4.10 -1.97 0.66
N VAL A 92 -4.08 -1.82 -0.67
CA VAL A 92 -4.32 -2.92 -1.61
C VAL A 92 -3.31 -4.05 -1.42
N PHE A 93 -2.05 -3.72 -1.15
CA PHE A 93 -1.02 -4.70 -0.88
C PHE A 93 -1.29 -5.48 0.42
N VAL A 94 -1.59 -4.79 1.53
CA VAL A 94 -1.86 -5.42 2.83
C VAL A 94 -3.15 -6.24 2.79
N GLU A 95 -4.22 -5.73 2.20
CA GLU A 95 -5.47 -6.47 1.98
C GLU A 95 -5.24 -7.69 1.07
N GLY A 96 -4.43 -7.53 0.04
CA GLY A 96 -4.02 -8.63 -0.84
C GLY A 96 -3.38 -9.77 -0.06
N LEU A 97 -2.40 -9.46 0.80
CA LEU A 97 -1.74 -10.43 1.68
C LEU A 97 -2.66 -11.03 2.73
N LEU A 98 -3.52 -10.21 3.35
CA LEU A 98 -4.48 -10.68 4.34
C LEU A 98 -5.45 -11.69 3.70
N PHE A 99 -5.99 -11.37 2.54
CA PHE A 99 -6.90 -12.23 1.81
C PHE A 99 -6.25 -13.55 1.41
N THR A 100 -5.00 -13.53 0.91
CA THR A 100 -4.30 -14.77 0.59
C THR A 100 -4.10 -15.62 1.83
N SER A 101 -3.71 -15.01 2.95
CA SER A 101 -3.54 -15.69 4.24
C SER A 101 -4.85 -16.32 4.74
N VAL A 102 -5.98 -15.63 4.57
CA VAL A 102 -7.32 -16.15 4.93
C VAL A 102 -7.72 -17.31 4.01
N CYS A 103 -7.47 -17.22 2.70
CA CYS A 103 -7.76 -18.30 1.77
C CYS A 103 -6.92 -19.55 2.06
N ASP A 104 -5.64 -19.38 2.37
CA ASP A 104 -4.75 -20.45 2.79
C ASP A 104 -5.26 -21.10 4.08
N ALA A 105 -5.69 -20.30 5.07
CA ALA A 105 -6.28 -20.80 6.32
C ALA A 105 -7.61 -21.56 6.11
N LEU A 106 -8.38 -21.21 5.07
CA LEU A 106 -9.62 -21.90 4.69
C LEU A 106 -9.37 -23.12 3.80
N GLY A 107 -8.11 -23.45 3.45
CA GLY A 107 -7.76 -24.56 2.57
C GLY A 107 -8.28 -24.40 1.14
N LYS A 108 -8.59 -23.17 0.71
CA LYS A 108 -9.05 -22.90 -0.66
C LYS A 108 -7.85 -22.59 -1.53
N GLU A 109 -7.63 -23.39 -2.57
CA GLU A 109 -6.62 -23.09 -3.58
C GLU A 109 -6.94 -21.75 -4.25
N LEU A 110 -6.07 -20.76 -4.03
CA LEU A 110 -6.13 -19.49 -4.74
C LEU A 110 -5.83 -19.75 -6.22
N LYS A 111 -6.69 -19.23 -7.10
CA LYS A 111 -6.39 -19.21 -8.53
C LYS A 111 -5.07 -18.49 -8.76
N GLN A 112 -4.17 -19.09 -9.55
CA GLN A 112 -2.86 -18.52 -9.92
C GLN A 112 -2.93 -17.05 -10.42
N GLY A 113 -4.07 -16.63 -10.97
CA GLY A 113 -4.31 -15.25 -11.42
C GLY A 113 -4.54 -14.21 -10.31
N TYR A 114 -4.74 -14.58 -9.04
CA TYR A 114 -5.03 -13.61 -7.98
C TYR A 114 -3.87 -12.63 -7.75
N SER A 115 -2.64 -13.14 -7.71
CA SER A 115 -1.45 -12.30 -7.58
C SER A 115 -1.33 -11.31 -8.75
N LEU A 116 -1.63 -11.77 -9.97
CA LEU A 116 -1.64 -10.90 -11.15
C LEU A 116 -2.71 -9.80 -11.04
N ILE A 117 -3.89 -10.11 -10.51
CA ILE A 117 -4.97 -9.12 -10.29
C ILE A 117 -4.50 -8.04 -9.32
N ILE A 118 -3.85 -8.41 -8.20
CA ILE A 118 -3.32 -7.44 -7.23
C ILE A 118 -2.25 -6.56 -7.85
N VAL A 119 -1.32 -7.13 -8.63
CA VAL A 119 -0.27 -6.38 -9.32
C VAL A 119 -0.86 -5.40 -10.34
N VAL A 120 -1.83 -5.86 -11.15
CA VAL A 120 -2.52 -5.01 -12.13
C VAL A 120 -3.28 -3.89 -11.44
N LEU A 121 -3.94 -4.17 -10.31
CA LEU A 121 -4.67 -3.16 -9.53
C LEU A 121 -3.72 -2.09 -8.96
N ILE A 122 -2.58 -2.50 -8.40
CA ILE A 122 -1.55 -1.58 -7.91
C ILE A 122 -1.01 -0.72 -9.06
N ALA A 123 -0.71 -1.31 -10.21
CA ALA A 123 -0.23 -0.59 -11.39
C ALA A 123 -1.28 0.41 -11.91
N ALA A 124 -2.55 0.01 -11.97
CA ALA A 124 -3.64 0.89 -12.40
C ALA A 124 -3.81 2.09 -11.46
N ILE A 125 -3.71 1.88 -10.15
CA ILE A 125 -3.73 2.97 -9.15
C ILE A 125 -2.55 3.91 -9.38
N ALA A 126 -1.33 3.38 -9.54
CA ALA A 126 -0.14 4.19 -9.78
C ALA A 126 -0.28 5.06 -11.03
N VAL A 127 -0.64 4.46 -12.17
CA VAL A 127 -0.83 5.16 -13.45
C VAL A 127 -1.91 6.23 -13.36
N TYR A 128 -3.03 5.95 -12.69
CA TYR A 128 -4.11 6.91 -12.51
C TYR A 128 -3.66 8.16 -11.76
N TYR A 129 -2.97 7.98 -10.63
CA TYR A 129 -2.50 9.09 -9.80
C TYR A 129 -1.33 9.84 -10.44
N GLU A 130 -0.37 9.14 -11.04
CA GLU A 130 0.74 9.77 -11.77
C GLU A 130 0.24 10.57 -12.97
N GLY A 131 -0.70 10.03 -13.75
CA GLY A 131 -1.32 10.74 -14.87
C GLY A 131 -2.01 12.04 -14.42
N ARG A 132 -2.69 12.02 -13.27
CA ARG A 132 -3.29 13.22 -12.67
C ARG A 132 -2.23 14.23 -12.20
N ILE A 133 -1.12 13.78 -11.61
CA ILE A 133 -0.01 14.64 -11.20
C ILE A 133 0.62 15.32 -12.42
N ILE A 134 0.91 14.57 -13.48
CA ILE A 134 1.48 15.10 -14.74
C ILE A 134 0.54 16.13 -15.38
N HIS A 135 -0.78 15.86 -15.36
CA HIS A 135 -1.75 16.81 -15.88
C HIS A 135 -1.75 18.13 -15.10
N ILE A 136 -1.68 18.07 -13.76
CA ILE A 136 -1.58 19.26 -12.89
C ILE A 136 -0.28 20.01 -13.14
N LEU A 137 0.84 19.32 -13.30
CA LEU A 137 2.13 19.93 -13.64
C LEU A 137 2.08 20.67 -14.98
N LYS A 138 1.50 20.06 -16.02
CA LYS A 138 1.32 20.71 -17.32
C LYS A 138 0.42 21.95 -17.25
N GLN A 139 -0.60 21.95 -16.39
CA GLN A 139 -1.45 23.13 -16.18
C GLN A 139 -0.70 24.25 -15.46
N ASN A 140 0.09 23.92 -14.44
CA ASN A 140 0.86 24.91 -13.70
C ASN A 140 1.98 25.53 -14.54
N ASN A 141 2.62 24.76 -15.44
CA ASN A 141 3.68 25.25 -16.32
C ASN A 141 3.16 26.09 -17.51
N LYS A 142 1.84 26.08 -17.77
CA LYS A 142 1.19 26.92 -18.81
C LYS A 142 0.71 28.27 -18.27
N ARG A 143 0.77 28.48 -16.96
CA ARG A 143 0.51 29.76 -16.30
C ARG A 143 1.82 30.46 -16.00
#